data_AF-A0A329ZPM0-F1
#
_entry.id   AF-A0A329ZPM0-F1
#
_cell.length_a   1.000
_cell.length_b   1.000
_cell.length_c   1.000
_cell.angle_alpha   90.00
_cell.angle_beta   90.00
_cell.angle_gamma   90.00
#
_symmetry.space_group_name_H-M   'P 1'
#
loop_
_entity.id
_entity.type
_entity.pdbx_description
1 polymer ?
#
loop_
_entity_poly.entity_id
_entity_poly.type
_entity_poly.pdbx_seq_one_letter_code
_entity_poly.pdbx_strand_id
1 'polypeptide(L)'
;MNGLGSFDQSMAMLEAQKQKQAESLRKLETQTEDEKLREQTDAFEAILVKTLLDQALNLDDGLFPKAPGHDIYQSMYKEQLSEELAGGFGYSDTLFNWLKEQENILKNGGIYKPEQNNQKSEKMQDAGSLDVEKGFE
;
A
#
# COMPACT_ATOMS: atom_id res chain seq x y z
N MET A 1 -12.05 45.14 -14.17
CA MET A 1 -12.65 44.27 -13.14
C MET A 1 -12.22 42.83 -13.43
N ASN A 2 -11.11 42.35 -12.85
CA ASN A 2 -10.61 40.97 -13.00
C ASN A 2 -10.17 40.46 -11.61
N GLY A 3 -11.12 40.20 -10.73
CA GLY A 3 -10.84 39.75 -9.36
C GLY A 3 -11.62 38.50 -8.91
N LEU A 4 -12.54 37.99 -9.74
CA LEU A 4 -13.46 36.92 -9.36
C LEU A 4 -12.92 35.50 -9.63
N GLY A 5 -11.99 35.31 -10.58
CA GLY A 5 -11.53 33.96 -10.98
C GLY A 5 -10.56 33.27 -10.01
N SER A 6 -9.81 34.04 -9.20
CA SER A 6 -8.84 33.48 -8.24
C SER A 6 -9.50 32.85 -7.02
N PHE A 7 -10.66 33.38 -6.61
CA PHE A 7 -11.38 32.92 -5.42
C PHE A 7 -12.09 31.58 -5.71
N ASP A 8 -12.72 31.46 -6.89
CA ASP A 8 -13.39 30.23 -7.32
C ASP A 8 -12.42 29.06 -7.51
N GLN A 9 -11.21 29.30 -8.04
CA GLN A 9 -10.18 28.25 -8.15
C GLN A 9 -9.72 27.73 -6.79
N SER A 10 -9.61 28.63 -5.79
CA SER A 10 -9.20 28.26 -4.44
C SER A 10 -10.28 27.43 -3.74
N MET A 11 -11.56 27.79 -3.93
CA MET A 11 -12.70 27.02 -3.44
C MET A 11 -12.81 25.65 -4.10
N ALA A 12 -12.63 25.57 -5.42
CA ALA A 12 -12.62 24.30 -6.14
C ALA A 12 -11.48 23.37 -5.68
N MET A 13 -10.29 23.91 -5.42
CA MET A 13 -9.18 23.13 -4.84
C MET A 13 -9.49 22.63 -3.42
N LEU A 14 -10.07 23.47 -2.56
CA LEU A 14 -10.46 23.08 -1.21
C LEU A 14 -11.53 21.98 -1.23
N GLU A 15 -12.48 22.07 -2.16
CA GLU A 15 -13.54 21.07 -2.32
C GLU A 15 -13.01 19.75 -2.87
N ALA A 16 -12.09 19.80 -3.84
CA ALA A 16 -11.36 18.63 -4.32
C ALA A 16 -10.50 17.97 -3.22
N GLN A 17 -9.86 18.76 -2.36
CA GLN A 17 -9.12 18.25 -1.20
C GLN A 17 -10.04 17.57 -0.19
N LYS A 18 -11.21 18.16 0.10
CA LYS A 18 -12.22 17.56 0.98
C LYS A 18 -12.78 16.26 0.40
N GLN A 19 -13.03 16.20 -0.91
CA GLN A 19 -13.49 14.99 -1.59
C GLN A 19 -12.43 13.88 -1.52
N LYS A 20 -11.16 14.17 -1.86
CA LYS A 20 -10.07 13.20 -1.72
C LYS A 20 -9.92 12.69 -0.28
N GLN A 21 -10.06 13.57 0.71
CA GLN A 21 -10.00 13.18 2.11
C GLN A 21 -11.18 12.29 2.51
N ALA A 22 -12.39 12.60 2.06
CA ALA A 22 -13.58 11.77 2.30
C ALA A 22 -13.50 10.40 1.61
N GLU A 23 -12.93 10.33 0.41
CA GLU A 23 -12.66 9.07 -0.31
C GLU A 23 -11.65 8.21 0.43
N SER A 24 -10.54 8.79 0.91
CA SER A 24 -9.55 8.08 1.71
C SER A 24 -10.16 7.52 3.01
N LEU A 25 -11.00 8.29 3.69
CA LEU A 25 -11.70 7.86 4.91
C LEU A 25 -12.69 6.71 4.63
N ARG A 26 -13.46 6.79 3.54
CA ARG A 26 -14.33 5.69 3.12
C ARG A 26 -13.53 4.43 2.77
N LYS A 27 -12.39 4.58 2.08
CA LYS A 27 -11.50 3.45 1.75
C LYS A 27 -10.98 2.75 3.00
N LEU A 28 -10.62 3.51 4.04
CA LEU A 28 -10.22 3.00 5.36
C LEU A 28 -11.36 2.27 6.09
N GLU A 29 -12.60 2.74 5.95
CA GLU A 29 -13.79 2.08 6.52
C GLU A 29 -14.17 0.80 5.75
N THR A 30 -13.90 0.74 4.44
CA THR A 30 -14.20 -0.43 3.60
C THR A 30 -13.11 -1.49 3.61
N GLN A 31 -11.91 -1.16 4.10
CA GLN A 31 -10.79 -2.10 4.09
C GLN A 31 -11.02 -3.27 5.04
N THR A 32 -10.88 -4.48 4.51
CA THR A 32 -10.98 -5.69 5.36
C THR A 32 -9.74 -5.82 6.25
N GLU A 33 -9.86 -6.52 7.38
CA GLU A 33 -8.71 -6.84 8.24
C GLU A 33 -7.58 -7.55 7.49
N ASP A 34 -7.92 -8.34 6.46
CA ASP A 34 -6.95 -9.04 5.62
C ASP A 34 -6.19 -8.07 4.70
N GLU A 35 -6.87 -7.05 4.16
CA GLU A 35 -6.23 -5.99 3.36
C GLU A 35 -5.27 -5.15 4.20
N LYS A 36 -5.67 -4.80 5.44
CA LYS A 36 -4.78 -4.10 6.37
C LYS A 36 -3.58 -4.96 6.75
N LEU A 37 -3.81 -6.25 7.01
CA LEU A 37 -2.73 -7.19 7.30
C LEU A 37 -1.75 -7.29 6.14
N ARG A 38 -2.26 -7.34 4.90
CA ARG A 38 -1.45 -7.37 3.69
C ARG A 38 -0.61 -6.10 3.51
N GLU A 39 -1.22 -4.93 3.70
CA GLU A 39 -0.52 -3.65 3.64
C GLU A 39 0.65 -3.60 4.64
N GLN A 40 0.45 -4.13 5.85
CA GLN A 40 1.51 -4.17 6.87
C GLN A 40 2.63 -5.16 6.53
N THR A 41 2.32 -6.32 5.93
CA THR A 41 3.35 -7.28 5.52
C THR A 41 4.14 -6.79 4.31
N ASP A 42 3.50 -6.07 3.39
CA ASP A 42 4.17 -5.41 2.26
C ASP A 42 5.10 -4.28 2.76
N ALA A 43 4.64 -3.47 3.72
CA ALA A 43 5.46 -2.44 4.36
C ALA A 43 6.68 -3.02 5.10
N PHE A 44 6.52 -4.17 5.76
CA PHE A 44 7.64 -4.87 6.38
C PHE A 44 8.69 -5.32 5.34
N GLU A 45 8.25 -5.89 4.21
CA GLU A 45 9.15 -6.30 3.14
C GLU A 45 9.91 -5.10 2.55
N ALA A 46 9.24 -3.96 2.35
CA ALA A 46 9.90 -2.73 1.90
C ALA A 46 11.03 -2.30 2.86
N ILE A 47 10.80 -2.34 4.18
CA ILE A 47 11.85 -2.01 5.18
C ILE A 47 13.04 -2.97 5.08
N LEU A 48 12.78 -4.26 4.90
CA LEU A 48 13.82 -5.27 4.75
C LEU A 48 14.65 -5.04 3.47
N VAL A 49 13.97 -4.80 2.34
CA VAL A 49 14.61 -4.48 1.06
C VAL A 49 15.43 -3.19 1.18
N LYS A 50 14.88 -2.16 1.82
CA LYS A 50 15.59 -0.90 2.07
C LYS A 50 16.86 -1.13 2.88
N THR A 51 16.79 -1.95 3.93
CA THR A 51 17.96 -2.28 4.76
C THR A 51 19.05 -2.96 3.93
N LEU A 52 18.67 -3.85 3.02
CA LEU A 52 19.59 -4.48 2.07
C LEU A 52 20.20 -3.46 1.10
N LEU A 53 19.37 -2.60 0.49
CA LEU A 53 19.82 -1.54 -0.42
C LEU A 53 20.75 -0.54 0.27
N ASP A 54 20.49 -0.22 1.53
CA ASP A 54 21.32 0.66 2.34
C ASP A 54 22.75 0.10 2.49
N GLN A 55 22.89 -1.23 2.56
CA GLN A 55 24.18 -1.91 2.63
C GLN A 55 24.83 -2.13 1.26
N ALA A 56 24.03 -2.44 0.23
CA ALA A 56 24.53 -2.83 -1.09
C ALA A 56 24.85 -1.63 -2.00
N LEU A 57 24.04 -0.56 -1.95
CA LEU A 57 24.19 0.61 -2.81
C LEU A 57 24.96 1.72 -2.08
N ASN A 58 26.27 1.74 -2.31
CA ASN A 58 27.11 2.87 -1.95
C ASN A 58 27.25 3.80 -3.18
N LEU A 59 26.52 4.93 -3.16
CA LEU A 59 26.48 5.91 -4.26
C LEU A 59 27.42 7.10 -4.03
N ASP A 60 28.37 6.96 -3.10
CA ASP A 60 29.37 7.98 -2.84
C ASP A 60 30.41 8.00 -3.97
N ASP A 61 30.44 9.08 -4.75
CA ASP A 61 31.45 9.30 -5.78
C ASP A 61 32.78 9.70 -5.14
N GLY A 62 33.73 8.75 -5.05
CA GLY A 62 35.02 8.95 -4.36
C GLY A 62 35.95 10.02 -4.94
N LEU A 63 35.60 10.63 -6.08
CA LEU A 63 36.42 11.65 -6.76
C LEU A 63 35.97 13.10 -6.50
N PHE A 64 34.73 13.33 -6.05
CA PHE A 64 34.17 14.68 -5.86
C PHE A 64 33.52 14.84 -4.48
N PRO A 65 33.56 16.06 -3.90
CA PRO A 65 32.84 16.32 -2.65
C PRO A 65 31.32 16.22 -2.85
N LYS A 66 30.61 15.68 -1.85
CA LYS A 66 29.15 15.54 -1.85
C LYS A 66 28.46 16.89 -2.05
N ALA A 67 27.51 16.93 -2.99
CA ALA A 67 26.66 18.10 -3.18
C ALA A 67 25.68 18.28 -2.00
N PRO A 68 25.25 19.52 -1.68
CA PRO A 68 24.19 19.74 -0.70
C PRO A 68 22.92 18.95 -1.07
N GLY A 69 22.38 18.19 -0.13
CA GLY A 69 21.19 17.36 -0.35
C GLY A 69 21.45 16.01 -1.03
N HIS A 70 22.71 15.65 -1.31
CA HIS A 70 23.07 14.34 -1.85
C HIS A 70 22.53 13.19 -0.98
N ASP A 71 22.76 13.25 0.33
CA ASP A 71 22.31 12.19 1.25
C ASP A 71 20.77 12.08 1.28
N ILE A 72 20.05 13.21 1.13
CA ILE A 72 18.58 13.24 1.06
C ILE A 72 18.09 12.57 -0.23
N TYR A 73 18.68 12.92 -1.37
CA TYR A 73 18.33 12.29 -2.64
C TYR A 73 18.58 10.77 -2.58
N GLN A 74 19.71 10.37 -2.02
CA GLN A 74 20.08 8.98 -1.91
C GLN A 74 19.09 8.19 -1.02
N SER A 75 18.66 8.77 0.10
CA SER A 75 17.68 8.13 0.98
C SER A 75 16.31 7.99 0.31
N MET A 76 15.83 9.05 -0.36
CA MET A 76 14.55 9.02 -1.09
C MET A 76 14.58 8.01 -2.24
N TYR A 77 15.70 7.93 -2.96
CA TYR A 77 15.86 6.98 -4.05
C TYR A 77 15.80 5.53 -3.54
N LYS A 78 16.51 5.23 -2.44
CA LYS A 78 16.47 3.90 -1.83
C LYS A 78 15.10 3.55 -1.26
N GLU A 79 14.40 4.52 -0.67
CA GLU A 79 13.04 4.36 -0.16
C GLU A 79 12.07 4.01 -1.30
N GLN A 80 12.00 4.83 -2.35
CA GLN A 80 11.16 4.56 -3.52
C GLN A 80 11.47 3.22 -4.18
N LEU A 81 12.76 2.91 -4.37
CA LEU A 81 13.17 1.64 -4.96
C LEU A 81 12.78 0.46 -4.05
N SER A 82 12.87 0.62 -2.73
CA SER A 82 12.47 -0.44 -1.80
C SER A 82 10.98 -0.73 -1.82
N GLU A 83 10.14 0.30 -1.96
CA GLU A 83 8.69 0.16 -2.08
C GLU A 83 8.30 -0.48 -3.41
N GLU A 84 8.94 -0.09 -4.52
CA GLU A 84 8.70 -0.67 -5.85
C GLU A 84 9.11 -2.14 -5.94
N LEU A 85 10.15 -2.54 -5.20
CA LEU A 85 10.62 -3.92 -5.16
C LEU A 85 9.90 -4.78 -4.10
N ALA A 86 9.20 -4.16 -3.14
CA ALA A 86 8.40 -4.87 -2.15
C ALA A 86 7.26 -5.65 -2.84
N GLY A 87 6.92 -6.82 -2.29
CA GLY A 87 6.02 -7.78 -2.93
C GLY A 87 6.67 -8.65 -4.01
N GLY A 88 7.83 -8.27 -4.55
CA GLY A 88 8.55 -9.05 -5.57
C GLY A 88 9.42 -10.19 -5.01
N PHE A 89 9.87 -10.11 -3.75
CA PHE A 89 10.74 -11.12 -3.14
C PHE A 89 9.96 -12.24 -2.42
N GLY A 90 8.66 -12.03 -2.16
CA GLY A 90 7.78 -13.04 -1.56
C GLY A 90 7.86 -13.13 -0.03
N TYR A 91 8.57 -12.21 0.62
CA TYR A 91 8.64 -12.18 2.09
C TYR A 91 7.32 -11.69 2.69
N SER A 92 6.65 -10.72 2.05
CA SER A 92 5.32 -10.28 2.48
C SER A 92 4.32 -11.43 2.44
N ASP A 93 4.24 -12.19 1.34
CA ASP A 93 3.35 -13.34 1.21
C ASP A 93 3.63 -14.40 2.28
N THR A 94 4.90 -14.70 2.52
CA THR A 94 5.31 -15.68 3.52
C THR A 94 4.85 -15.26 4.92
N LEU A 95 5.11 -14.01 5.29
CA LEU A 95 4.72 -13.48 6.60
C LEU A 95 3.19 -13.40 6.73
N PHE A 96 2.50 -12.94 5.69
CA PHE A 96 1.04 -12.88 5.66
C PHE A 96 0.42 -14.25 5.88
N ASN A 97 0.84 -15.25 5.11
CA ASN A 97 0.32 -16.61 5.21
C ASN A 97 0.61 -17.22 6.59
N TRP A 98 1.80 -16.99 7.12
CA TRP A 98 2.16 -17.45 8.46
C TRP A 98 1.27 -16.81 9.54
N LEU A 99 1.02 -15.49 9.47
CA LEU A 99 0.13 -14.79 10.41
C LEU A 99 -1.31 -15.31 10.33
N LYS A 100 -1.82 -15.56 9.11
CA LYS A 100 -3.14 -16.17 8.90
C LYS A 100 -3.23 -17.59 9.46
N GLU A 101 -2.16 -18.37 9.34
CA GLU A 101 -2.06 -19.69 9.95
C GLU A 101 -2.10 -19.61 11.47
N GLN A 102 -1.33 -18.71 12.09
CA GLN A 102 -1.36 -18.50 13.54
C GLN A 102 -2.75 -18.08 14.03
N GLU A 103 -3.39 -17.14 13.34
CA GLU A 103 -4.76 -16.72 13.65
C GLU A 103 -5.75 -17.90 13.61
N ASN A 104 -5.63 -18.75 12.58
CA ASN A 104 -6.47 -19.94 12.44
C ASN A 104 -6.25 -20.94 13.57
N ILE A 105 -4.99 -21.23 13.91
CA ILE A 105 -4.61 -22.13 15.01
C ILE A 105 -5.20 -21.62 16.33
N LEU A 106 -5.08 -20.32 16.61
CA LEU A 106 -5.61 -19.69 17.83
C LEU A 106 -7.13 -19.80 17.90
N LYS A 107 -7.85 -19.53 16.80
CA LYS A 107 -9.31 -19.66 16.74
C LYS A 107 -9.80 -21.10 16.91
N ASN A 108 -8.95 -22.08 16.59
CA ASN A 108 -9.29 -23.50 16.60
C ASN A 108 -8.69 -24.28 17.78
N GLY A 109 -8.27 -23.59 18.85
CA GLY A 109 -7.80 -24.24 20.08
C GLY A 109 -6.46 -24.97 19.90
N GLY A 110 -5.57 -24.47 19.05
CA GLY A 110 -4.25 -25.04 18.80
C GLY A 110 -4.19 -26.03 17.62
N ILE A 111 -5.27 -26.21 16.87
CA ILE A 111 -5.34 -27.14 15.74
C ILE A 111 -5.44 -26.35 14.43
N TYR A 112 -4.55 -26.63 13.48
CA TYR A 112 -4.62 -26.05 12.14
C TYR A 112 -5.81 -26.61 11.35
N LYS A 113 -6.66 -25.73 10.80
CA LYS A 113 -7.78 -26.09 9.91
C LYS A 113 -7.73 -25.28 8.60
N PRO A 114 -7.14 -25.82 7.52
CA PRO A 114 -6.85 -25.07 6.29
C PRO A 114 -8.12 -24.59 5.54
N GLU A 115 -9.20 -25.36 5.63
CA GLU A 115 -10.47 -25.16 4.90
C GLU A 115 -11.11 -23.77 5.13
N GLN A 116 -10.84 -23.11 6.26
CA GLN A 116 -11.47 -21.84 6.62
C GLN A 116 -10.73 -20.60 6.10
N ASN A 117 -9.48 -20.74 5.66
CA ASN A 117 -8.70 -19.62 5.17
C ASN A 117 -9.04 -19.26 3.70
N ASN A 118 -9.55 -20.22 2.91
CA ASN A 118 -9.87 -20.00 1.48
C ASN A 118 -11.29 -19.45 1.22
N GLN A 119 -12.26 -19.66 2.12
CA GLN A 119 -13.67 -19.33 1.87
C GLN A 119 -14.00 -17.83 1.81
N LYS A 120 -13.09 -16.95 2.27
CA LYS A 120 -13.30 -15.49 2.21
C LYS A 120 -12.76 -14.85 0.93
N SER A 121 -11.77 -15.50 0.28
CA SER A 121 -11.16 -15.04 -0.97
C SER A 121 -12.09 -15.19 -2.18
N GLU A 122 -12.95 -16.22 -2.20
CA GLU A 122 -13.91 -16.46 -3.29
C GLU A 122 -15.13 -15.52 -3.23
N LYS A 123 -15.56 -15.09 -2.03
CA LYS A 123 -16.71 -14.19 -1.86
C LYS A 123 -16.46 -12.74 -2.26
N MET A 124 -15.20 -12.32 -2.39
CA MET A 124 -14.85 -10.96 -2.85
C MET A 124 -14.77 -10.86 -4.38
N GLN A 125 -14.64 -11.98 -5.11
CA GLN A 125 -14.63 -11.97 -6.58
C GLN A 125 -16.04 -11.83 -7.18
N ASP A 126 -17.07 -12.30 -6.47
CA ASP A 126 -18.47 -12.31 -6.95
C ASP A 126 -19.20 -10.96 -6.74
N ALA A 127 -18.67 -10.08 -5.89
CA ALA A 127 -19.27 -8.76 -5.61
C ALA A 127 -18.88 -7.68 -6.63
N GLY A 128 -17.93 -7.96 -7.55
CA GLY A 128 -17.46 -7.01 -8.56
C GLY A 128 -18.16 -7.09 -9.92
N SER A 129 -19.10 -8.01 -10.11
CA SER A 129 -19.83 -8.21 -11.38
C SER A 129 -21.34 -8.03 -11.21
N LEU A 130 -21.79 -6.84 -10.82
CA LEU A 130 -23.18 -6.45 -11.00
C LEU A 130 -23.27 -5.05 -11.62
N ASP A 131 -24.02 -5.00 -12.72
CA ASP A 131 -24.58 -3.84 -13.42
C ASP A 131 -23.72 -3.11 -14.48
N VAL A 132 -23.43 -3.78 -15.59
CA VAL A 132 -23.27 -3.13 -16.91
C VAL A 132 -24.12 -3.87 -17.95
N GLU A 133 -25.44 -3.98 -17.74
CA GLU A 133 -26.32 -4.42 -18.84
C GLU A 133 -27.80 -4.09 -18.62
N LYS A 134 -28.17 -2.79 -18.57
CA LYS A 134 -29.52 -2.34 -18.97
C LYS A 134 -29.53 -0.92 -19.53
N GLY A 135 -29.97 -0.78 -20.79
CA GLY A 135 -30.29 0.46 -21.50
C GLY A 135 -29.34 0.67 -22.69
N PHE A 136 -29.76 0.65 -23.96
CA PHE A 136 -31.01 1.09 -24.55
C PHE A 136 -31.30 0.29 -25.84
N GLU A 137 -32.52 -0.20 -25.99
CA GLU A 137 -33.19 -0.37 -27.28
C GLU A 137 -33.74 0.98 -27.77
#